data_AF-A0A3D5MUE7-F1
#
_entry.id   AF-A0A3D5MUE7-F1
#
_cell.length_a   1.000
_cell.length_b   1.000
_cell.length_c   1.000
_cell.angle_alpha   90.00
_cell.angle_beta   90.00
_cell.angle_gamma   90.00
#
_symmetry.space_group_name_H-M   'P 1'
#
loop_
_entity.id
_entity.type
_entity.pdbx_description
1 polymer ?
#
loop_
_entity_poly.entity_id
_entity_poly.type
_entity_poly.pdbx_seq_one_letter_code
_entity_poly.pdbx_strand_id
1 'polypeptide(L)'
;MGFRDKMNNYFQDAYLQKYGDRMTSVSGTVLSYKLVEKNYFIFHRIIIEMIVKPEVGRKVVKCWFKKNRWFKKPEFITVKQGHKVIVMGVTGDKDNKKENSQEVQIMNLLNLTTKKDLVPIDHSQIKKSRQQANNMMMRR
;
A
#
# COMPACT_ATOMS: atom_id res chain seq x y z
N MET A 1 -18.63 -6.13 21.64
CA MET A 1 -17.53 -6.21 20.65
C MET A 1 -17.75 -7.46 19.81
N GLY A 2 -18.08 -7.31 18.53
CA GLY A 2 -18.47 -8.43 17.68
C GLY A 2 -17.28 -9.32 17.32
N PHE A 3 -17.55 -10.58 16.98
CA PHE A 3 -16.56 -11.54 16.50
C PHE A 3 -15.72 -10.99 15.33
N ARG A 4 -16.33 -10.12 14.51
CA ARG A 4 -15.67 -9.38 13.41
C ARG A 4 -14.62 -8.37 13.90
N ASP A 5 -14.89 -7.65 14.98
CA ASP A 5 -13.95 -6.66 15.53
C ASP A 5 -12.72 -7.35 16.15
N LYS A 6 -12.92 -8.47 16.86
CA LYS A 6 -11.83 -9.25 17.44
C LYS A 6 -10.92 -9.87 16.38
N MET A 7 -11.49 -10.38 15.29
CA MET A 7 -10.68 -10.87 14.16
C MET A 7 -9.93 -9.73 13.46
N ASN A 8 -10.60 -8.59 13.20
CA ASN A 8 -9.97 -7.46 12.51
C ASN A 8 -8.80 -6.89 13.31
N ASN A 9 -8.95 -6.73 14.63
CA ASN A 9 -7.87 -6.29 15.52
C ASN A 9 -6.74 -7.31 15.57
N TYR A 10 -7.04 -8.62 15.70
CA TYR A 10 -6.01 -9.66 15.70
C TYR A 10 -5.21 -9.70 14.39
N PHE A 11 -5.88 -9.53 13.23
CA PHE A 11 -5.20 -9.42 11.95
C PHE A 11 -4.37 -8.14 11.86
N GLN A 12 -4.88 -7.00 12.32
CA GLN A 12 -4.15 -5.74 12.32
C GLN A 12 -2.94 -5.77 13.25
N ASP A 13 -3.10 -6.29 14.47
CA ASP A 13 -2.03 -6.42 15.46
C ASP A 13 -0.96 -7.41 15.00
N ALA A 14 -1.35 -8.57 14.44
CA ALA A 14 -0.39 -9.51 13.85
C ALA A 14 0.32 -8.91 12.61
N TYR A 15 -0.35 -8.03 11.86
CA TYR A 15 0.23 -7.34 10.70
C TYR A 15 1.20 -6.23 11.13
N LEU A 16 0.84 -5.45 12.14
CA LEU A 16 1.70 -4.47 12.80
C LEU A 16 2.90 -5.13 13.46
N GLN A 17 2.72 -6.28 14.09
CA GLN A 17 3.79 -6.99 14.77
C GLN A 17 4.76 -7.67 13.79
N LYS A 18 4.28 -8.16 12.64
CA LYS A 18 5.14 -8.79 11.62
C LYS A 18 5.87 -7.79 10.72
N TYR A 19 5.25 -6.64 10.46
CA TYR A 19 5.76 -5.69 9.47
C TYR A 19 6.10 -4.32 10.03
N GLY A 20 5.82 -4.04 11.31
CA GLY A 20 5.93 -2.72 11.94
C GLY A 20 7.27 -2.03 11.72
N ASP A 21 8.39 -2.74 11.95
CA ASP A 21 9.75 -2.22 11.73
C ASP A 21 10.10 -1.95 10.25
N ARG A 22 9.28 -2.44 9.32
CA ARG A 22 9.50 -2.34 7.87
C ARG A 22 8.37 -1.65 7.14
N MET A 23 7.33 -1.21 7.85
CA MET A 23 6.26 -0.44 7.26
C MET A 23 6.81 0.92 6.83
N THR A 24 6.56 1.25 5.57
CA THR A 24 6.95 2.52 4.99
C THR A 24 5.77 3.12 4.26
N SER A 25 5.65 4.44 4.37
CA SER A 25 4.68 5.22 3.62
C SER A 25 5.44 6.24 2.78
N VAL A 26 5.27 6.17 1.46
CA VAL A 26 5.93 7.04 0.49
C VAL A 26 4.87 7.84 -0.24
N SER A 27 4.86 9.16 -0.03
CA SER A 27 4.05 10.10 -0.81
C SER A 27 4.88 10.71 -1.93
N GLY A 28 4.38 10.65 -3.17
CA GLY A 28 5.18 11.05 -4.32
C GLY A 28 4.42 11.08 -5.64
N THR A 29 5.17 11.42 -6.69
CA THR A 29 4.69 11.39 -8.08
C THR A 29 5.20 10.14 -8.77
N VAL A 30 4.34 9.47 -9.55
CA VAL A 30 4.72 8.30 -10.34
C VAL A 30 5.54 8.72 -11.55
N LEU A 31 6.78 8.22 -11.65
CA LEU A 31 7.66 8.44 -12.80
C LEU A 31 7.47 7.39 -13.88
N SER A 32 7.26 6.13 -13.49
CA SER A 32 7.06 5.02 -14.42
C SER A 32 6.14 3.97 -13.80
N TYR A 33 5.37 3.33 -14.66
CA TYR A 33 4.41 2.29 -14.30
C TYR A 33 4.45 1.18 -15.36
N LYS A 34 4.66 -0.05 -14.91
CA LYS A 34 4.68 -1.24 -15.74
C LYS A 34 3.76 -2.29 -15.12
N LEU A 35 2.81 -2.75 -15.91
CA LEU A 35 1.85 -3.79 -15.52
C LEU A 35 2.14 -5.05 -16.33
N VAL A 36 2.40 -6.15 -15.62
CA VAL A 36 2.67 -7.46 -16.20
C VAL A 36 1.60 -8.41 -15.68
N GLU A 37 0.69 -8.78 -16.57
CA GLU A 37 -0.33 -9.78 -16.30
C GLU A 37 0.12 -11.14 -16.81
N LYS A 38 0.09 -12.14 -15.93
CA LYS A 38 0.26 -13.55 -16.30
C LYS A 38 -1.04 -14.26 -16.05
N ASN A 39 -1.64 -14.74 -17.14
CA ASN A 39 -2.89 -15.47 -17.09
C ASN A 39 -2.63 -16.95 -17.44
N TYR A 40 -2.88 -17.83 -16.48
CA TYR A 40 -2.96 -19.27 -16.70
C TYR A 40 -4.40 -19.71 -16.45
N PHE A 41 -4.79 -20.88 -16.97
CA PHE A 41 -6.19 -21.34 -17.05
C PHE A 41 -7.02 -21.18 -15.77
N ILE A 42 -6.39 -21.26 -14.59
CA ILE A 42 -7.05 -21.11 -13.28
C ILE A 42 -6.34 -20.08 -12.36
N PHE A 43 -5.13 -19.67 -12.71
CA PHE A 43 -4.29 -18.79 -11.88
C PHE A 43 -4.07 -17.45 -12.57
N HIS A 44 -4.60 -16.40 -11.95
CA HIS A 44 -4.38 -15.03 -12.40
C HIS A 44 -3.37 -14.36 -11.50
N ARG A 45 -2.24 -13.96 -12.08
CA ARG A 45 -1.18 -13.25 -11.39
C ARG A 45 -0.96 -11.89 -12.02
N ILE A 46 -1.03 -10.86 -11.19
CA ILE A 46 -0.65 -9.49 -11.56
C ILE A 46 0.66 -9.15 -10.87
N ILE A 47 1.61 -8.64 -11.63
CA ILE A 47 2.87 -8.09 -11.16
C ILE A 47 2.94 -6.66 -11.66
N ILE A 48 3.20 -5.72 -10.77
CA ILE A 48 3.30 -4.31 -11.12
C ILE A 48 4.60 -3.80 -10.56
N GLU A 49 5.30 -3.07 -11.39
CA GLU A 49 6.52 -2.37 -11.04
C GLU A 49 6.26 -0.89 -11.27
N MET A 50 6.51 -0.08 -10.24
CA MET A 50 6.39 1.36 -10.35
C MET A 50 7.58 2.05 -9.73
N ILE A 51 7.85 3.24 -10.25
CA ILE A 51 8.93 4.09 -9.80
C ILE A 51 8.29 5.37 -9.31
N VAL A 52 8.49 5.70 -8.04
CA VAL A 52 7.91 6.86 -7.37
C VAL A 52 9.01 7.82 -6.98
N LYS A 53 8.84 9.09 -7.36
CA LYS A 53 9.64 10.20 -6.83
C LYS A 53 8.94 10.74 -5.59
N PRO A 54 9.49 10.55 -4.39
CA PRO A 54 8.91 11.12 -3.18
C PRO A 54 8.92 12.64 -3.25
N GLU A 55 7.93 13.29 -2.63
CA GLU A 55 7.90 14.75 -2.50
C GLU A 55 9.01 15.22 -1.55
N VAL A 56 9.34 14.40 -0.54
CA VAL A 56 10.40 14.67 0.43
C VAL A 56 11.62 13.81 0.10
N GLY A 57 12.62 14.42 -0.55
CA GLY A 57 13.90 13.79 -0.87
C GLY A 57 14.20 13.66 -2.37
N ARG A 58 15.46 13.37 -2.70
CA ARG A 58 15.94 13.23 -4.09
C ARG A 58 16.01 11.78 -4.58
N LYS A 59 15.91 10.82 -3.67
CA LYS A 59 16.04 9.40 -4.00
C LYS A 59 14.74 8.88 -4.59
N VAL A 60 14.85 8.17 -5.69
CA VAL A 60 13.73 7.51 -6.34
C VAL A 60 13.48 6.17 -5.66
N VAL A 61 12.21 5.83 -5.43
CA VAL A 61 11.81 4.58 -4.78
C VAL A 61 11.22 3.64 -5.82
N LYS A 62 11.76 2.43 -5.91
CA LYS A 62 11.16 1.35 -6.70
C LYS A 62 10.14 0.64 -5.82
N CYS A 63 8.91 0.53 -6.31
CA CYS A 63 7.84 -0.19 -5.63
C CYS A 63 7.34 -1.32 -6.52
N TRP A 64 6.99 -2.45 -5.91
CA TRP A 64 6.44 -3.59 -6.63
C TRP A 64 5.20 -4.12 -5.94
N PHE A 65 4.28 -4.66 -6.73
CA PHE A 65 3.08 -5.32 -6.25
C PHE A 65 2.98 -6.67 -6.91
N LYS A 66 2.65 -7.70 -6.13
CA LYS A 66 2.40 -9.04 -6.62
C LYS A 66 1.16 -9.58 -5.94
N LYS A 67 0.14 -9.91 -6.71
CA LYS A 67 -1.06 -10.55 -6.20
C LYS A 67 -1.40 -11.74 -7.08
N ASN A 68 -1.64 -12.87 -6.42
CA ASN A 68 -2.13 -14.08 -7.05
C ASN A 68 -3.55 -14.33 -6.56
N ARG A 69 -4.46 -14.65 -7.46
CA ARG A 69 -5.83 -14.99 -7.10
C ARG A 69 -6.28 -16.17 -7.93
N TRP A 70 -6.98 -17.07 -7.27
CA TRP A 70 -7.60 -18.23 -7.88
C TRP A 70 -8.98 -17.82 -8.43
N PHE A 71 -9.33 -18.24 -9.65
CA PHE A 71 -10.60 -17.99 -10.36
C PHE A 71 -10.98 -16.55 -10.72
N LYS A 72 -10.65 -15.54 -9.92
CA LYS A 72 -11.01 -14.13 -10.19
C LYS A 72 -9.77 -13.34 -10.59
N LYS A 73 -9.88 -12.57 -11.68
CA LYS A 73 -8.82 -11.64 -12.07
C LYS A 73 -8.54 -10.65 -10.92
N PRO A 74 -7.29 -10.49 -10.47
CA PRO A 74 -6.94 -9.49 -9.49
C PRO A 74 -7.00 -8.10 -10.16
N GLU A 75 -7.91 -7.26 -9.70
CA GLU A 75 -7.97 -5.87 -10.17
C GLU A 75 -6.89 -5.03 -9.49
N PHE A 76 -6.34 -4.10 -10.26
CA PHE A 76 -5.46 -3.05 -9.75
C PHE A 76 -5.98 -1.69 -10.21
N ILE A 77 -5.77 -0.67 -9.39
CA ILE A 77 -6.22 0.69 -9.70
C ILE A 77 -5.45 1.27 -10.88
N THR A 78 -6.12 2.06 -11.70
CA THR A 78 -5.47 2.74 -12.82
C THR A 78 -4.49 3.79 -12.31
N VAL A 79 -3.20 3.57 -12.54
CA VAL A 79 -2.12 4.51 -12.23
C VAL A 79 -1.43 4.89 -13.54
N LYS A 80 -1.16 6.18 -13.72
CA LYS A 80 -0.43 6.72 -14.86
C LYS A 80 0.78 7.53 -14.38
N GLN A 81 1.74 7.74 -15.27
CA GLN A 81 2.84 8.67 -15.03
C GLN A 81 2.27 10.07 -14.71
N GLY A 82 2.89 10.74 -13.73
CA GLY A 82 2.44 12.06 -13.25
C GLY A 82 1.35 12.03 -12.19
N HIS A 83 0.73 10.87 -11.89
CA HIS A 83 -0.22 10.78 -10.79
C HIS A 83 0.47 10.96 -9.44
N LYS A 84 -0.20 11.67 -8.53
CA LYS A 84 0.21 11.78 -7.12
C LYS A 84 -0.34 10.59 -6.36
N VAL A 85 0.54 9.86 -5.69
CA VAL A 85 0.21 8.61 -4.99
C VAL A 85 0.81 8.59 -3.59
N ILE A 86 0.09 7.94 -2.68
CA ILE A 86 0.62 7.54 -1.38
C ILE A 86 0.71 6.01 -1.41
N VAL A 87 1.94 5.50 -1.38
CA VAL A 87 2.24 4.08 -1.34
C VAL A 87 2.49 3.68 0.11
N MET A 88 1.65 2.80 0.64
CA MET A 88 1.85 2.16 1.92
C MET A 88 2.31 0.74 1.67
N GLY A 89 3.46 0.39 2.19
CA GLY A 89 4.09 -0.88 1.88
C GLY A 89 5.09 -1.31 2.93
N VAL A 90 5.80 -2.37 2.60
CA VAL A 90 6.85 -2.92 3.45
C VAL A 90 8.14 -2.99 2.65
N THR A 91 9.25 -2.54 3.22
CA THR A 91 10.58 -2.76 2.62
C THR A 91 10.98 -4.22 2.80
N GLY A 92 11.78 -4.75 1.87
CA GLY A 92 12.32 -6.11 1.98
C GLY A 92 13.15 -6.34 3.26
N ASP A 93 13.32 -7.61 3.64
CA ASP A 93 14.21 -8.01 4.73
C ASP A 93 15.61 -7.40 4.58
N LYS A 94 16.10 -6.71 5.62
CA LYS A 94 17.50 -6.24 5.68
C LYS A 94 18.51 -7.40 5.64
N ASP A 95 18.12 -8.59 6.11
CA ASP A 95 18.96 -9.79 6.18
C ASP A 95 19.12 -10.55 4.86
N ASN A 96 18.23 -10.33 3.89
CA ASN A 96 18.37 -10.97 2.59
C ASN A 96 19.31 -10.14 1.70
N LYS A 97 20.51 -10.67 1.46
CA LYS A 97 21.55 -10.24 0.48
C LYS A 97 21.08 -10.26 -1.00
N LYS A 98 19.81 -9.91 -1.27
CA LYS A 98 19.26 -9.75 -2.63
C LYS A 98 19.08 -8.26 -2.91
N GLU A 99 19.34 -7.84 -4.14
CA GLU A 99 19.37 -6.45 -4.62
C GLU A 99 18.07 -5.64 -4.38
N ASN A 100 17.01 -6.29 -3.86
CA ASN A 100 15.68 -5.72 -3.69
C ASN A 100 15.38 -5.22 -2.25
N SER A 101 16.38 -5.15 -1.36
CA SER A 101 16.18 -4.66 0.03
C SER A 101 15.65 -3.22 0.08
N GLN A 102 15.97 -2.39 -0.91
CA GLN A 102 15.49 -1.01 -1.02
C GLN A 102 14.13 -0.88 -1.75
N GLU A 103 13.58 -1.99 -2.25
CA GLU A 103 12.30 -1.96 -2.94
C GLU A 103 11.14 -2.06 -1.97
N VAL A 104 10.09 -1.28 -2.23
CA VAL A 104 8.88 -1.25 -1.40
C VAL A 104 7.83 -2.17 -1.99
N GLN A 105 7.46 -3.21 -1.25
CA GLN A 105 6.31 -4.04 -1.61
C GLN A 105 5.02 -3.29 -1.26
N ILE A 106 4.20 -3.00 -2.27
CA ILE A 106 2.96 -2.25 -2.13
C ILE A 106 1.92 -3.12 -1.42
N MET A 107 1.43 -2.66 -0.27
CA MET A 107 0.31 -3.28 0.44
C MET A 107 -0.99 -2.54 0.16
N ASN A 108 -0.92 -1.21 0.20
CA ASN A 108 -2.01 -0.34 -0.24
C ASN A 108 -1.46 0.85 -1.05
N LEU A 109 -2.27 1.33 -1.98
CA LEU A 109 -1.95 2.47 -2.82
C LEU A 109 -3.16 3.39 -2.91
N LEU A 110 -2.98 4.63 -2.47
CA LEU A 110 -3.96 5.70 -2.60
C LEU A 110 -3.52 6.60 -3.75
N ASN A 111 -4.36 6.70 -4.78
CA ASN A 111 -4.16 7.65 -5.86
C ASN A 111 -4.90 8.95 -5.53
N LEU A 112 -4.14 10.02 -5.25
CA LEU A 112 -4.67 11.33 -4.90
C LEU A 112 -5.27 12.06 -6.11
N THR A 113 -4.79 11.74 -7.32
CA THR A 113 -5.30 12.33 -8.57
C THR A 113 -6.68 11.78 -8.91
N THR A 114 -6.88 10.47 -8.84
CA THR A 114 -8.16 9.83 -9.19
C THR A 114 -9.06 9.56 -7.98
N LYS A 115 -8.57 9.81 -6.76
CA LYS A 115 -9.25 9.50 -5.49
C LYS A 115 -9.69 8.04 -5.37
N LYS A 116 -8.91 7.12 -5.95
CA LYS A 116 -9.17 5.68 -5.90
C LYS A 116 -8.11 5.00 -5.05
N ASP A 117 -8.54 4.00 -4.28
CA ASP A 117 -7.69 3.19 -3.40
C ASP A 117 -7.61 1.75 -3.91
N LEU A 118 -6.44 1.13 -3.80
CA LEU A 118 -6.22 -0.27 -4.17
C LEU A 118 -6.93 -1.23 -3.22
N VAL A 119 -6.80 -0.98 -1.92
CA VAL A 119 -7.63 -1.60 -0.89
C VAL A 119 -8.55 -0.49 -0.40
N PRO A 120 -9.89 -0.63 -0.53
CA PRO A 120 -10.80 0.39 -0.06
C PRO A 120 -10.61 0.53 1.46
N ILE A 121 -9.90 1.58 1.87
CA ILE A 121 -9.92 2.01 3.25
C ILE A 121 -11.25 2.70 3.42
N ASP A 122 -11.98 2.37 4.49
CA ASP A 122 -13.19 3.09 4.83
C ASP A 122 -12.81 4.50 5.28
N HIS A 123 -12.91 5.49 4.38
CA HIS A 123 -12.54 6.90 4.64
C HIS A 123 -13.35 7.50 5.81
N SER A 124 -14.43 6.83 6.24
CA SER A 124 -15.21 7.19 7.43
C SER A 124 -14.41 7.04 8.73
N GLN A 125 -13.47 6.09 8.80
CA GLN A 125 -12.66 5.86 10.01
C GLN A 125 -11.51 6.88 10.13
N ILE A 126 -10.91 7.31 9.02
CA ILE A 126 -9.86 8.35 9.00
C ILE A 126 -10.43 9.72 9.41
N LYS A 127 -11.68 10.04 9.02
CA LYS A 127 -12.34 11.27 9.46
C LYS A 127 -12.64 11.26 10.96
N LYS A 128 -13.12 10.13 11.48
CA LYS A 128 -13.39 9.97 12.93
C LYS A 128 -12.12 10.07 13.78
N SER A 129 -11.00 9.49 13.34
CA SER A 129 -9.74 9.56 14.08
C SER A 129 -9.13 10.98 14.09
N ARG A 130 -9.19 11.72 12.98
CA ARG A 130 -8.79 13.15 12.95
C ARG A 130 -9.66 14.01 13.86
N GLN A 131 -10.96 13.76 13.90
CA GLN A 131 -11.91 14.52 14.71
C GLN A 131 -11.74 14.22 16.21
N GLN A 132 -11.43 12.98 16.58
CA GLN A 132 -11.09 12.60 17.95
C GLN A 132 -9.75 13.19 18.41
N ALA A 133 -8.72 13.21 17.56
CA ALA A 133 -7.43 13.83 17.88
C ALA A 133 -7.55 15.35 18.12
N ASN A 134 -8.31 16.06 17.27
CA ASN A 134 -8.56 17.49 17.44
C ASN A 134 -9.37 17.80 18.71
N ASN A 135 -10.40 17.01 19.02
CA ASN A 135 -11.18 17.18 20.25
C ASN A 135 -10.37 16.87 21.52
N MET A 136 -9.37 16.00 21.44
CA MET A 136 -8.50 15.67 22.58
C MET A 136 -7.42 16.75 22.80
N MET A 137 -6.96 17.43 21.74
CA MET A 137 -6.07 18.61 21.84
C MET A 137 -6.77 19.85 22.38
N MET A 138 -8.06 20.06 22.07
CA MET A 138 -8.85 21.19 22.61
C MET A 138 -9.29 21.01 24.08
N ARG A 139 -9.02 19.85 24.69
CA ARG A 139 -9.38 19.52 26.08
C ARG A 139 -8.17 19.48 27.03
N ARG A 140 -7.02 19.98 26.59
CA ARG A 140 -5.85 20.27 27.44
C ARG A 140 -5.66 21.76 27.54
#